data_AF-A0A822EUW6-F1
#
_entry.id   AF-A0A822EUW6-F1
#
_cell.length_a   1.000
_cell.length_b   1.000
_cell.length_c   1.000
_cell.angle_alpha   90.00
_cell.angle_beta   90.00
_cell.angle_gamma   90.00
#
_symmetry.space_group_name_H-M   'P 1'
#
loop_
_entity.id
_entity.type
_entity.pdbx_description
1 polymer ?
#
loop_
_entity_poly.entity_id
_entity_poly.type
_entity_poly.pdbx_seq_one_letter_code
_entity_poly.pdbx_strand_id
1 'polypeptide(L)'
;MSKTSYFTKVDGKKVTSAENIVKRHGGVLGLCAIVLSSPYDIPNHVPEALMLLCEHSHDPDLIQKSIKKALSEFRRTHHDSWHEHREKFTEDQLVILADVLISPSYYA
;
A
#
# COMPACT_ATOMS: atom_id res chain seq x y z
N MET A 1 -37.35 -19.83 20.56
CA MET A 1 -36.96 -18.41 20.58
C MET A 1 -35.86 -18.22 21.63
N SER A 2 -34.71 -17.79 21.13
CA SER A 2 -33.50 -17.23 21.77
C SER A 2 -33.25 -17.36 23.27
N LYS A 3 -32.10 -17.98 23.61
CA LYS A 3 -31.02 -17.40 24.44
C LYS A 3 -29.91 -18.44 24.65
N THR A 4 -28.78 -18.28 23.95
CA THR A 4 -27.51 -18.90 24.39
C THR A 4 -26.49 -17.79 24.53
N SER A 5 -26.20 -17.47 25.79
CA SER A 5 -25.08 -16.66 26.24
C SER A 5 -23.76 -17.17 25.68
N TYR A 6 -22.90 -16.24 25.25
CA TYR A 6 -21.46 -16.43 25.30
C TYR A 6 -20.81 -15.15 25.85
N PHE A 7 -20.77 -15.08 27.18
CA PHE A 7 -19.78 -14.27 27.89
C PHE A 7 -18.53 -15.13 28.05
N THR A 8 -17.43 -14.74 27.40
CA THR A 8 -16.09 -15.17 27.79
C THR A 8 -15.26 -13.90 27.94
N LYS A 9 -15.04 -13.50 29.21
CA LYS A 9 -14.03 -12.52 29.57
C LYS A 9 -12.67 -13.16 29.35
N VAL A 10 -11.85 -12.51 28.53
CA VAL A 10 -10.39 -12.71 28.51
C VAL A 10 -9.80 -11.33 28.24
N ASP A 11 -9.15 -10.74 29.25
CA ASP A 11 -8.31 -9.56 29.09
C ASP A 11 -7.21 -9.88 28.07
N GLY A 12 -7.12 -9.07 27.00
CA GLY A 12 -6.12 -9.24 25.93
C GLY A 12 -6.68 -9.19 24.51
N LYS A 13 -7.49 -8.16 24.19
CA LYS A 13 -7.80 -7.63 22.83
C LYS A 13 -7.84 -8.69 21.69
N LYS A 14 -8.96 -9.42 21.58
CA LYS A 14 -9.31 -10.17 20.35
C LYS A 14 -9.51 -9.15 19.22
N VAL A 15 -8.47 -8.91 18.42
CA VAL A 15 -8.61 -8.09 17.22
C VAL A 15 -9.40 -8.90 16.21
N THR A 16 -10.61 -8.44 15.91
CA THR A 16 -11.46 -9.05 14.88
C THR A 16 -10.76 -8.94 13.52
N SER A 17 -10.99 -9.90 12.62
CA SER A 17 -10.38 -9.89 11.27
C SER A 17 -10.57 -8.53 10.56
N ALA A 18 -11.73 -7.90 10.74
CA ALA A 18 -12.04 -6.58 10.23
C ALA A 18 -11.17 -5.46 10.82
N GLU A 19 -10.95 -5.43 12.15
CA GLU A 19 -10.07 -4.43 12.78
C GLU A 19 -8.61 -4.56 12.33
N ASN A 20 -8.15 -5.78 12.04
CA ASN A 20 -6.81 -6.01 11.47
C ASN A 20 -6.71 -5.44 10.05
N ILE A 21 -7.73 -5.65 9.22
CA ILE A 21 -7.80 -5.09 7.85
C ILE A 21 -7.82 -3.56 7.90
N VAL A 22 -8.60 -2.96 8.80
CA VAL A 22 -8.67 -1.50 8.95
C VAL A 22 -7.33 -0.90 9.36
N LYS A 23 -6.63 -1.53 10.32
CA LYS A 23 -5.29 -1.08 10.74
C LYS A 23 -4.27 -1.17 9.60
N ARG A 24 -4.26 -2.28 8.85
CA ARG A 24 -3.40 -2.45 7.68
C ARG A 24 -3.72 -1.40 6.61
N HIS A 25 -4.99 -1.21 6.29
CA HIS A 25 -5.42 -0.20 5.34
C HIS A 25 -5.02 1.21 5.76
N GLY A 26 -5.15 1.55 7.05
CA GLY A 26 -4.69 2.82 7.60
C GLY A 26 -3.18 3.04 7.43
N GLY A 27 -2.37 2.00 7.68
CA GLY A 27 -0.92 2.04 7.44
C GLY A 27 -0.57 2.26 5.96
N VAL A 28 -1.22 1.51 5.07
CA VAL A 28 -1.06 1.65 3.62
C VAL A 28 -1.46 3.04 3.13
N LEU A 29 -2.58 3.59 3.61
CA LEU A 29 -2.98 4.97 3.29
C LEU A 29 -1.94 5.99 3.76
N GLY A 30 -1.32 5.77 4.92
CA GLY A 30 -0.21 6.60 5.41
C GLY A 30 0.99 6.54 4.47
N LEU A 31 1.41 5.35 4.04
CA LEU A 31 2.49 5.19 3.06
C LEU A 31 2.15 5.86 1.73
N CYS A 32 0.92 5.70 1.24
CA CYS A 32 0.44 6.40 0.05
C CYS A 32 0.56 7.92 0.22
N ALA A 33 0.16 8.46 1.36
CA ALA A 33 0.27 9.89 1.63
C ALA A 33 1.73 10.36 1.67
N ILE A 34 2.66 9.57 2.19
CA ILE A 34 4.10 9.88 2.19
C ILE A 34 4.62 9.95 0.75
N VAL A 35 4.36 8.92 -0.05
CA VAL A 35 4.78 8.86 -1.47
C VAL A 35 4.18 10.03 -2.28
N LEU A 36 2.95 10.45 -1.97
CA LEU A 36 2.28 11.57 -2.63
C LEU A 36 2.58 12.94 -2.03
N SER A 37 3.25 13.01 -0.87
CA SER A 37 3.52 14.27 -0.16
C SER A 37 4.53 15.16 -0.91
N SER A 38 5.40 14.55 -1.70
CA SER A 38 6.49 15.20 -2.42
C SER A 38 6.28 14.98 -3.92
N PRO A 39 5.41 15.77 -4.57
CA PRO A 39 5.32 15.74 -6.03
C PRO A 39 6.63 16.28 -6.61
N TYR A 40 7.18 15.61 -7.63
CA TYR A 40 8.40 16.01 -8.37
C TYR A 40 9.75 15.80 -7.67
N ASP A 41 9.77 15.27 -6.44
CA ASP A 41 11.02 14.87 -5.80
C ASP A 41 10.85 13.52 -5.09
N ILE A 42 11.92 12.74 -5.11
CA ILE A 42 12.01 11.45 -4.43
C ILE A 42 13.07 11.59 -3.34
N PRO A 43 12.69 12.01 -2.12
CA PRO A 43 13.59 11.96 -0.98
C PRO A 43 13.93 10.50 -0.63
N ASN A 44 15.05 10.28 0.05
CA ASN A 44 15.63 8.95 0.28
C ASN A 44 14.69 7.93 0.99
N HIS A 45 13.66 8.41 1.69
CA HIS A 45 12.67 7.56 2.37
C HIS A 45 11.52 7.09 1.45
N VAL A 46 11.31 7.74 0.29
CA VAL A 46 10.24 7.38 -0.64
C VAL A 46 10.46 6.02 -1.29
N PRO A 47 11.68 5.65 -1.75
CA PRO A 47 11.92 4.32 -2.30
C PRO A 47 11.57 3.20 -1.32
N GLU A 48 11.96 3.34 -0.05
CA GLU A 48 11.65 2.37 1.00
C GLU A 48 10.14 2.30 1.30
N ALA A 49 9.47 3.46 1.41
CA ALA A 49 8.02 3.51 1.59
C ALA A 49 7.26 2.88 0.41
N LEU A 50 7.78 3.03 -0.81
CA LEU A 50 7.18 2.51 -2.02
C LEU A 50 7.36 0.99 -2.13
N MET A 51 8.50 0.46 -1.67
CA MET A 51 8.72 -0.99 -1.53
C MET A 51 7.80 -1.64 -0.50
N LEU A 52 7.62 -0.99 0.66
CA LEU A 52 6.63 -1.44 1.65
C LEU A 52 5.21 -1.45 1.06
N LEU A 53 4.87 -0.44 0.25
CA LEU A 53 3.61 -0.40 -0.49
C LEU A 53 3.45 -1.56 -1.47
N CYS A 54 4.51 -1.88 -2.22
CA CYS A 54 4.53 -3.02 -3.16
C CYS A 54 4.37 -4.36 -2.43
N GLU A 55 4.96 -4.54 -1.24
CA GLU A 55 4.78 -5.73 -0.41
C GLU A 55 3.30 -5.95 -0.04
N HIS A 56 2.60 -4.85 0.28
CA HIS A 56 1.17 -4.83 0.56
C HIS A 56 0.28 -4.87 -0.69
N SER A 57 0.84 -4.94 -1.89
CA SER A 57 0.05 -5.05 -3.14
C SER A 57 -0.73 -6.37 -3.23
N HIS A 58 -0.33 -7.40 -2.47
CA HIS A 58 -0.98 -8.71 -2.45
C HIS A 58 -2.11 -8.83 -1.40
N ASP A 59 -2.37 -7.77 -0.63
CA ASP A 59 -3.44 -7.72 0.37
C ASP A 59 -4.85 -7.68 -0.29
N PRO A 60 -5.95 -7.81 0.49
CA PRO A 60 -7.33 -7.81 -0.01
C PRO A 60 -7.70 -6.60 -0.88
N ASP A 61 -8.64 -6.77 -1.81
CA ASP A 61 -9.06 -5.79 -2.84
C ASP A 61 -9.26 -4.34 -2.35
N LEU A 62 -9.77 -4.15 -1.13
CA LEU A 62 -9.95 -2.82 -0.54
C LEU A 62 -8.63 -2.05 -0.40
N ILE A 63 -7.56 -2.75 -0.02
CA ILE A 63 -6.22 -2.16 0.14
C ILE A 63 -5.59 -1.92 -1.25
N GLN A 64 -5.70 -2.89 -2.16
CA GLN A 64 -5.16 -2.75 -3.51
C GLN A 64 -5.69 -1.53 -4.25
N LYS A 65 -6.99 -1.20 -4.11
CA LYS A 65 -7.59 -0.03 -4.75
C LYS A 65 -6.88 1.27 -4.35
N SER A 66 -6.56 1.43 -3.06
CA SER A 66 -5.85 2.60 -2.56
C SER A 66 -4.40 2.63 -3.02
N ILE A 67 -3.72 1.47 -3.04
CA ILE A 67 -2.35 1.33 -3.54
C ILE A 67 -2.28 1.72 -5.02
N LYS A 68 -3.15 1.14 -5.86
CA LYS A 68 -3.22 1.42 -7.30
C LYS A 68 -3.48 2.90 -7.57
N LYS A 69 -4.40 3.52 -6.82
CA LYS A 69 -4.67 4.95 -6.95
C LYS A 69 -3.41 5.78 -6.63
N ALA A 70 -2.72 5.47 -5.54
CA ALA A 70 -1.50 6.19 -5.16
C ALA A 70 -0.36 5.99 -6.17
N LEU A 71 -0.14 4.76 -6.64
CA LEU A 71 0.86 4.44 -7.65
C LEU A 71 0.56 5.12 -9.00
N SER A 72 -0.71 5.20 -9.39
CA SER A 72 -1.14 5.93 -10.59
C SER A 72 -0.82 7.43 -10.48
N GLU A 73 -1.14 8.05 -9.35
CA GLU A 73 -0.81 9.47 -9.10
C GLU A 73 0.71 9.71 -9.00
N PHE A 74 1.44 8.80 -8.35
CA PHE A 74 2.90 8.84 -8.28
C PHE A 74 3.50 8.78 -9.68
N ARG A 75 3.08 7.80 -10.50
CA ARG A 75 3.53 7.66 -11.89
C ARG A 75 3.22 8.91 -12.68
N ARG A 76 2.03 9.52 -12.53
CA ARG A 76 1.64 10.74 -13.24
C ARG A 76 2.50 11.95 -12.86
N THR A 77 2.82 12.11 -11.57
CA THR A 77 3.60 13.24 -11.06
C THR A 77 5.09 13.12 -11.31
N HIS A 78 5.61 11.89 -11.38
CA HIS A 78 7.04 11.60 -11.55
C HIS A 78 7.40 11.15 -12.97
N HIS A 79 6.44 11.13 -13.90
CA HIS A 79 6.65 10.68 -15.29
C HIS A 79 7.73 11.49 -16.01
N ASP A 80 7.63 12.81 -15.93
CA ASP A 80 8.48 13.72 -16.72
C ASP A 80 9.95 13.66 -16.26
N SER A 81 10.17 13.49 -14.94
CA SER A 81 11.50 13.34 -14.33
C SER A 81 11.85 11.88 -13.99
N TRP A 82 11.15 10.89 -14.58
CA TRP A 82 11.33 9.48 -14.20
C TRP A 82 12.76 8.98 -14.43
N HIS A 83 13.44 9.53 -15.44
CA HIS A 83 14.81 9.17 -15.78
C HIS A 83 15.83 9.52 -14.69
N GLU A 84 15.62 10.60 -13.93
CA GLU A 84 16.45 10.98 -12.77
C GLU A 84 15.99 10.20 -11.53
N HIS A 85 14.67 10.08 -11.37
CA HIS A 85 14.06 9.41 -10.23
C HIS A 85 14.41 7.92 -10.14
N ARG A 86 14.47 7.22 -11.28
CA ARG A 86 14.87 5.79 -11.33
C ARG A 86 16.29 5.54 -10.83
N GLU A 87 17.18 6.55 -10.86
CA GLU A 87 18.55 6.41 -10.33
C GLU A 87 18.58 6.31 -8.81
N LYS A 88 17.51 6.73 -8.12
CA LYS A 88 17.34 6.61 -6.67
C LYS A 88 16.83 5.22 -6.24
N PHE A 89 16.50 4.35 -7.20
CA PHE A 89 16.04 2.98 -6.95
C PHE A 89 17.10 1.98 -7.42
N THR A 90 17.13 0.81 -6.80
CA THR A 90 17.91 -0.32 -7.31
C THR A 90 17.18 -1.02 -8.46
N GLU A 91 17.90 -1.78 -9.29
CA GLU A 91 17.29 -2.53 -10.38
C GLU A 91 16.19 -3.48 -9.88
N ASP A 92 16.41 -4.18 -8.76
CA ASP A 92 15.41 -5.06 -8.15
C ASP A 92 14.14 -4.30 -7.75
N GLN A 93 14.29 -3.11 -7.17
CA GLN A 93 13.15 -2.28 -6.79
C GLN A 93 12.35 -1.82 -8.01
N LEU A 94 13.04 -1.44 -9.09
CA LEU A 94 12.40 -1.04 -10.35
C LEU A 94 11.63 -2.20 -10.99
N VAL A 95 12.14 -3.43 -10.90
CA VAL A 95 11.45 -4.64 -11.38
C VAL A 95 10.16 -4.87 -10.60
N ILE A 96 10.20 -4.79 -9.27
CA ILE A 96 9.01 -4.93 -8.41
C ILE A 96 7.98 -3.83 -8.73
N LEU A 97 8.45 -2.59 -8.90
CA LEU A 97 7.61 -1.45 -9.26
C LEU A 97 6.90 -1.67 -10.60
N ALA A 98 7.64 -2.17 -11.60
CA ALA A 98 7.10 -2.47 -12.92
C ALA A 98 6.06 -3.59 -12.83
N ASP A 99 6.31 -4.67 -12.08
CA ASP A 99 5.38 -5.79 -11.93
C ASP A 99 4.02 -5.36 -11.33
N VAL A 100 4.08 -4.54 -10.27
CA VAL A 100 2.90 -3.99 -9.60
C VAL A 100 2.16 -2.97 -10.49
N LEU A 101 2.89 -2.15 -11.26
CA LEU A 101 2.31 -1.15 -12.16
C LEU A 101 1.75 -1.74 -13.46
N ILE A 102 2.28 -2.88 -13.92
CA ILE A 102 1.89 -3.53 -15.18
C ILE A 102 0.74 -4.52 -14.96
N SER A 103 0.58 -5.07 -13.75
CA SER A 103 -0.52 -5.99 -13.41
C SER A 103 -1.89 -5.39 -13.78
N PRO A 104 -2.56 -5.91 -14.82
CA PRO A 104 -3.87 -5.42 -15.24
C PRO A 104 -4.85 -5.67 -14.10
N SER A 105 -5.57 -4.63 -13.69
CA SER A 105 -6.60 -4.67 -12.65
C SER A 105 -7.88 -5.40 -13.09
N TYR A 106 -7.78 -6.51 -13.82
CA TYR A 106 -8.90 -7.14 -14.53
C TYR A 106 -9.17 -8.60 -14.15
N TYR A 107 -8.42 -9.18 -13.19
CA TYR A 107 -8.55 -10.59 -12.81
C TYR A 107 -8.89 -10.85 -11.33
N ALA A 108 -9.48 -9.88 -10.63
CA ALA A 108 -10.08 -10.09 -9.30
C ALA A 108 -11.49 -9.49 -9.26
#